data_AF-A0A0B7BXT9-F1
#
_entry.id   AF-A0A0B7BXT9-F1
#
_cell.length_a   1.000
_cell.length_b   1.000
_cell.length_c   1.000
_cell.angle_alpha   90.00
_cell.angle_beta   90.00
_cell.angle_gamma   90.00
#
_symmetry.space_group_name_H-M   'P 1'
#
loop_
_entity.id
_entity.type
_entity.pdbx_description
1 polymer ?
#
loop_
_entity_poly.entity_id
_entity_poly.type
_entity_poly.pdbx_seq_one_letter_code
_entity_poly.pdbx_strand_id
1 'polypeptide(L)'
;ERTDKKPARYKFIKSNVPIGNVQIHKAELSEIPRCECKPDQEDACTSDCLNRMMMYECHPAACSAGEKCHNQRFQKRQYPECEPFKSETRGWGLRCLDDIKKGQFVHEYVGDLIDEEECKRRIEQAHDDNITNFYMLTMDKNR
;
A
#
# COMPACT_ATOMS: atom_id res chain seq x y z
N GLU A 1 5.82 -34.55 9.44
CA GLU A 1 5.95 -33.17 8.89
C GLU A 1 5.06 -32.24 9.69
N ARG A 2 5.59 -31.20 10.33
CA ARG A 2 4.75 -30.18 10.99
C ARG A 2 4.20 -29.28 9.89
N THR A 3 2.99 -29.57 9.42
CA THR A 3 2.23 -28.62 8.62
C THR A 3 1.89 -27.45 9.53
N ASP A 4 2.68 -26.38 9.46
CA ASP A 4 2.39 -25.15 10.22
C ASP A 4 0.97 -24.69 9.88
N LYS A 5 0.12 -24.58 10.90
CA LYS A 5 -1.28 -24.15 10.74
C LYS A 5 -1.41 -22.64 10.49
N LYS A 6 -0.34 -21.86 10.69
CA LYS A 6 -0.31 -20.39 10.59
C LYS A 6 1.04 -19.89 10.08
N PRO A 7 1.10 -18.72 9.41
CA PRO A 7 2.34 -18.08 9.02
C PRO A 7 3.19 -17.69 10.24
N ALA A 8 4.47 -17.40 9.98
CA ALA A 8 5.36 -16.83 10.98
C ALA A 8 4.76 -15.55 11.58
N ARG A 9 5.09 -15.26 12.84
CA ARG A 9 4.57 -14.07 13.52
C ARG A 9 5.11 -12.81 12.85
N TYR A 10 4.22 -11.88 12.57
CA TYR A 10 4.54 -10.52 12.13
C TYR A 10 3.63 -9.53 12.86
N LYS A 11 4.05 -8.27 12.94
CA LYS A 11 3.23 -7.20 13.50
C LYS A 11 2.33 -6.64 12.40
N PHE A 12 1.02 -6.72 12.59
CA PHE A 12 0.09 -6.07 11.68
C PHE A 12 0.17 -4.55 11.85
N ILE A 13 0.43 -3.85 10.76
CA ILE A 13 0.49 -2.38 10.69
C ILE A 13 -0.48 -1.90 9.61
N LYS A 14 -0.96 -0.66 9.74
CA LYS A 14 -1.93 -0.07 8.81
C LYS A 14 -1.33 0.99 7.89
N SER A 15 -0.09 1.38 8.11
CA SER A 15 0.64 2.40 7.35
C SER A 15 2.14 2.18 7.52
N ASN A 16 2.94 2.74 6.62
CA ASN A 16 4.40 2.69 6.72
C ASN A 16 4.91 3.27 8.04
N VAL A 17 5.93 2.63 8.60
CA VAL A 17 6.58 3.04 9.85
C VAL A 17 8.02 3.46 9.54
N PRO A 18 8.38 4.75 9.63
CA PRO A 18 9.75 5.17 9.43
C PRO A 18 10.66 4.61 10.53
N ILE A 19 11.81 4.08 10.14
CA ILE A 19 12.83 3.56 11.06
C ILE A 19 14.10 4.39 10.90
N GLY A 20 14.76 4.67 12.04
CA GLY A 20 16.01 5.43 12.06
C GLY A 20 15.79 6.87 11.61
N ASN A 21 16.56 7.30 10.61
CA ASN A 21 16.57 8.69 10.12
C ASN A 21 15.56 8.94 9.00
N VAL A 22 14.85 7.92 8.51
CA VAL A 22 13.91 8.09 7.40
C VAL A 22 12.72 8.95 7.84
N GLN A 23 12.32 9.90 7.00
CA GLN A 23 11.19 10.78 7.26
C GLN A 23 10.11 10.63 6.19
N ILE A 24 8.85 10.68 6.63
CA ILE A 24 7.70 10.75 5.74
C ILE A 24 7.27 12.21 5.63
N HIS A 25 7.53 12.82 4.49
CA HIS A 25 7.07 14.17 4.19
C HIS A 25 5.58 14.13 3.80
N LYS A 26 4.77 14.87 4.55
CA LYS A 26 3.37 15.08 4.22
C LYS A 26 3.25 16.38 3.43
N ALA A 27 2.50 16.34 2.34
CA ALA A 27 2.20 17.54 1.57
C ALA A 27 1.28 18.47 2.36
N GLU A 28 1.53 19.76 2.26
CA GLU A 28 0.62 20.79 2.75
C GLU A 28 -0.61 20.90 1.85
N LEU A 29 -1.75 21.34 2.38
CA LEU A 29 -3.00 21.41 1.61
C LEU A 29 -2.87 22.28 0.34
N SER A 30 -1.98 23.28 0.35
CA SER A 30 -1.69 24.13 -0.80
C SER A 30 -0.94 23.42 -1.94
N GLU A 31 -0.24 22.33 -1.63
CA GLU A 31 0.55 21.54 -2.59
C GLU A 31 -0.28 20.41 -3.23
N ILE A 32 -1.46 20.11 -2.67
CA ILE A 32 -2.32 19.03 -3.15
C ILE A 32 -3.02 19.45 -4.44
N PRO A 33 -2.85 18.69 -5.55
CA PRO A 33 -3.51 18.98 -6.81
C PRO A 33 -5.03 18.81 -6.68
N ARG A 34 -5.77 19.78 -7.22
CA ARG A 34 -7.23 19.73 -7.30
C ARG A 34 -7.65 19.14 -8.64
N CYS A 35 -8.54 18.14 -8.61
CA CYS A 35 -9.18 17.65 -9.83
C CYS A 35 -10.31 18.57 -10.27
N GLU A 36 -10.76 18.40 -11.51
CA GLU A 36 -11.84 19.19 -12.12
C GLU A 36 -13.22 18.50 -12.09
N CYS A 37 -13.36 17.39 -11.36
CA CYS A 37 -14.63 16.66 -11.23
C CYS A 37 -15.70 17.50 -10.51
N LYS A 38 -16.98 17.19 -10.74
CA LYS A 38 -18.10 17.91 -10.14
C LYS A 38 -18.81 17.08 -9.05
N PRO A 39 -19.41 17.71 -8.03
CA PRO A 39 -20.05 17.01 -6.89
C PRO A 39 -21.40 16.34 -7.22
N ASP A 40 -22.00 16.69 -8.35
CA ASP A 40 -23.26 16.15 -8.85
C ASP A 40 -23.09 14.86 -9.67
N GLN A 41 -21.84 14.48 -10.01
CA GLN A 41 -21.54 13.21 -10.67
C GLN A 41 -21.75 12.05 -9.69
N GLU A 42 -22.52 11.03 -10.10
CA GLU A 42 -22.79 9.84 -9.30
C GLU A 42 -21.50 9.05 -9.01
N ASP A 43 -20.67 8.85 -10.04
CA ASP A 43 -19.36 8.16 -9.95
C ASP A 43 -18.18 9.16 -9.98
N ALA A 44 -18.21 10.14 -9.09
CA ALA A 44 -17.20 11.20 -9.05
C ALA A 44 -15.77 10.66 -8.83
N CYS A 45 -14.83 11.21 -9.59
CA CYS A 45 -13.40 10.89 -9.53
C CYS A 45 -13.05 9.41 -9.85
N THR A 46 -13.78 8.78 -10.77
CA THR A 46 -13.45 7.45 -11.29
C THR A 46 -12.51 7.54 -12.51
N SER A 47 -12.87 7.06 -13.69
CA SER A 47 -11.94 6.96 -14.84
C SER A 47 -11.45 8.31 -15.37
N ASP A 48 -12.32 9.31 -15.42
CA ASP A 48 -12.07 10.57 -16.14
C ASP A 48 -11.53 11.67 -15.23
N CYS A 49 -11.00 11.29 -14.06
CA CYS A 49 -10.43 12.20 -13.09
C CYS A 49 -8.97 12.51 -13.44
N LEU A 50 -8.64 13.79 -13.64
CA LEU A 50 -7.26 14.21 -13.93
C LEU A 50 -6.26 13.72 -12.87
N ASN A 51 -6.59 13.84 -11.58
CA ASN A 51 -5.73 13.34 -10.50
C ASN A 51 -5.50 11.83 -10.65
N ARG A 52 -6.55 11.05 -10.93
CA ARG A 52 -6.45 9.59 -11.08
C ARG A 52 -5.63 9.19 -12.30
N MET A 53 -5.82 9.87 -13.43
CA MET A 53 -5.03 9.64 -14.65
C MET A 53 -3.54 9.94 -14.43
N MET A 54 -3.23 10.91 -13.58
CA MET A 54 -1.87 11.28 -13.20
C MET A 54 -1.35 10.52 -11.98
N MET A 55 -2.06 9.49 -11.52
CA MET A 55 -1.69 8.64 -10.36
C MET A 55 -1.61 9.41 -9.02
N TYR A 56 -2.36 10.50 -8.89
CA TYR A 56 -2.58 11.22 -7.62
C TYR A 56 -3.89 10.79 -6.97
N GLU A 57 -3.84 10.59 -5.65
CA GLU A 57 -5.05 10.46 -4.84
C GLU A 57 -5.69 11.84 -4.61
N CYS A 58 -7.01 11.91 -4.62
CA CYS A 58 -7.70 13.13 -4.22
C CYS A 58 -7.65 13.30 -2.71
N HIS A 59 -7.61 14.55 -2.24
CA HIS A 59 -7.74 14.87 -0.82
C HIS A 59 -9.15 15.39 -0.51
N PRO A 60 -9.78 14.97 0.60
CA PRO A 60 -11.17 15.33 0.92
C PRO A 60 -11.38 16.85 1.05
N ALA A 61 -10.39 17.58 1.58
CA ALA A 61 -10.46 19.04 1.70
C ALA A 61 -10.15 19.82 0.40
N ALA A 62 -9.65 19.14 -0.65
CA ALA A 62 -9.25 19.78 -1.91
C ALA A 62 -10.20 19.43 -3.07
N CYS A 63 -10.82 18.25 -3.02
CA CYS A 63 -11.74 17.76 -4.04
C CYS A 63 -13.15 18.32 -3.82
N SER A 64 -13.71 18.92 -4.87
CA SER A 64 -15.10 19.42 -4.91
C SER A 64 -16.14 18.32 -4.64
N ALA A 65 -15.86 17.06 -4.99
CA ALA A 65 -16.76 15.93 -4.74
C ALA A 65 -16.83 15.51 -3.26
N GLY A 66 -15.91 16.00 -2.41
CA GLY A 66 -15.89 15.72 -0.97
C GLY A 66 -15.98 14.22 -0.67
N GLU A 67 -16.98 13.82 0.11
CA GLU A 67 -17.22 12.44 0.52
C GLU A 67 -17.63 11.49 -0.61
N LYS A 68 -18.20 12.03 -1.71
CA LYS A 68 -18.57 11.25 -2.90
C LYS A 68 -17.39 10.90 -3.80
N CYS A 69 -16.19 11.40 -3.50
CA CYS A 69 -15.00 11.10 -4.28
C CYS A 69 -14.60 9.62 -4.15
N HIS A 70 -14.49 8.93 -5.29
CA HIS A 70 -14.05 7.52 -5.34
C HIS A 70 -12.52 7.35 -5.50
N ASN A 71 -11.76 8.45 -5.52
CA ASN A 71 -10.29 8.49 -5.62
C ASN A 71 -9.60 8.79 -4.27
N GLN A 72 -10.02 8.10 -3.20
CA GLN A 72 -9.51 8.23 -1.82
C GLN A 72 -9.22 6.84 -1.21
N ARG A 73 -8.76 5.89 -2.03
CA ARG A 73 -8.70 4.45 -1.66
C ARG A 73 -7.58 4.10 -0.67
N PHE A 74 -6.44 4.79 -0.71
CA PHE A 74 -5.35 4.59 0.26
C PHE A 74 -5.75 5.18 1.61
N GLN A 75 -6.22 6.43 1.63
CA GLN A 75 -6.68 7.11 2.85
C GLN A 75 -7.82 6.33 3.54
N LYS A 76 -8.79 5.81 2.77
CA LYS A 76 -9.93 5.05 3.30
C LYS A 76 -9.61 3.57 3.55
N ARG A 77 -8.45 3.06 3.13
CA ARG A 77 -8.04 1.64 3.26
C ARG A 77 -9.08 0.64 2.77
N GLN A 78 -9.62 0.91 1.59
CA GLN A 78 -10.70 0.12 1.01
C GLN A 78 -10.11 -1.07 0.23
N TYR A 79 -9.75 -2.12 0.97
CA TYR A 79 -9.17 -3.34 0.43
C TYR A 79 -10.23 -4.45 0.32
N PRO A 80 -10.15 -5.36 -0.66
CA PRO A 80 -10.99 -6.55 -0.68
C PRO A 80 -10.56 -7.51 0.43
N GLU A 81 -11.50 -8.37 0.84
CA GLU A 81 -11.26 -9.38 1.86
C GLU A 81 -10.29 -10.45 1.32
N CYS A 82 -9.28 -10.77 2.12
CA CYS A 82 -8.24 -11.73 1.76
C CYS A 82 -7.92 -12.64 2.94
N GLU A 83 -7.48 -13.86 2.64
CA GLU A 83 -7.01 -14.79 3.66
C GLU A 83 -5.68 -15.48 3.27
N PRO A 84 -4.83 -15.78 4.26
CA PRO A 84 -3.60 -16.52 4.02
C PRO A 84 -3.90 -17.98 3.68
N PHE A 85 -3.18 -18.53 2.71
CA PHE A 85 -3.25 -19.96 2.39
C PHE A 85 -1.84 -20.56 2.29
N LYS A 86 -1.70 -21.83 2.64
CA LYS A 86 -0.43 -22.55 2.47
C LYS A 86 -0.34 -23.05 1.03
N SER A 87 0.68 -22.60 0.30
CA SER A 87 1.02 -23.13 -1.02
C SER A 87 1.93 -24.35 -0.92
N GLU A 88 1.99 -25.16 -1.97
CA GLU A 88 2.80 -26.38 -2.03
C GLU A 88 4.31 -26.09 -2.05
N THR A 89 4.74 -25.07 -2.79
CA THR A 89 6.18 -24.85 -3.09
C THR A 89 6.71 -23.47 -2.72
N ARG A 90 5.85 -22.48 -2.44
CA ARG A 90 6.24 -21.06 -2.27
C ARG A 90 5.94 -20.52 -0.87
N GLY A 91 5.74 -21.41 0.11
CA GLY A 91 5.39 -21.00 1.46
C GLY A 91 3.95 -20.51 1.59
N TRP A 92 3.74 -19.42 2.32
CA TRP A 92 2.42 -18.83 2.54
C TRP A 92 2.08 -17.82 1.45
N GLY A 93 0.89 -17.95 0.87
CA GLY A 93 0.33 -16.99 -0.08
C GLY A 93 -0.88 -16.27 0.51
N LEU A 94 -1.41 -15.32 -0.25
CA LEU A 94 -2.64 -14.58 0.05
C LEU A 94 -3.63 -14.81 -1.10
N ARG A 95 -4.89 -15.12 -0.79
CA ARG A 95 -5.96 -15.20 -1.79
C ARG A 95 -7.08 -14.23 -1.45
N CYS A 96 -7.66 -13.63 -2.48
CA CYS A 96 -8.84 -12.78 -2.35
C CYS A 96 -10.10 -13.65 -2.23
N LEU A 97 -11.02 -13.22 -1.38
CA LEU A 97 -12.34 -13.84 -1.21
C LEU A 97 -13.42 -13.17 -2.05
N ASP A 98 -13.18 -11.93 -2.48
CA ASP A 98 -14.06 -11.15 -3.35
C ASP A 98 -13.66 -11.26 -4.83
N ASP A 99 -14.64 -11.09 -5.72
CA ASP A 99 -14.38 -10.85 -7.14
C ASP A 99 -13.72 -9.48 -7.34
N ILE A 100 -12.56 -9.46 -8.01
CA ILE A 100 -11.81 -8.23 -8.29
C ILE A 100 -12.06 -7.79 -9.73
N LYS A 101 -12.57 -6.56 -9.91
CA LYS A 101 -12.73 -5.96 -11.24
C LYS A 101 -11.39 -5.44 -11.77
N LYS A 102 -11.22 -5.44 -13.09
CA LYS A 102 -10.03 -4.85 -13.75
C LYS A 102 -9.88 -3.38 -13.31
N GLY A 103 -8.69 -3.01 -12.84
CA GLY A 103 -8.39 -1.63 -12.38
C GLY A 103 -8.89 -1.30 -10.97
N GLN A 104 -9.45 -2.27 -10.25
CA GLN A 104 -9.81 -2.12 -8.83
C GLN A 104 -8.56 -2.03 -7.97
N PHE A 105 -8.62 -1.18 -6.95
CA PHE A 105 -7.59 -1.10 -5.92
C PHE A 105 -7.65 -2.34 -5.02
N VAL A 106 -6.51 -3.01 -4.82
CA VAL A 106 -6.44 -4.27 -4.08
C VAL A 106 -5.87 -4.03 -2.69
N HIS A 107 -4.55 -3.84 -2.57
CA HIS A 107 -3.90 -3.63 -1.29
C HIS A 107 -2.76 -2.62 -1.43
N GLU A 108 -2.32 -2.10 -0.29
CA GLU A 108 -1.13 -1.26 -0.17
C GLU A 108 0.03 -2.10 0.36
N TYR A 109 1.21 -1.96 -0.25
CA TYR A 109 2.43 -2.56 0.26
C TYR A 109 2.97 -1.71 1.41
N VAL A 110 2.59 -2.05 2.64
CA VAL A 110 3.01 -1.34 3.86
C VAL A 110 4.09 -2.11 4.60
N GLY A 111 5.04 -1.39 5.17
CA GLY A 111 6.17 -1.97 5.89
C GLY A 111 6.91 -0.97 6.76
N ASP A 112 8.03 -1.44 7.30
CA ASP A 112 9.05 -0.54 7.81
C ASP A 112 9.67 0.22 6.63
N LEU A 113 9.72 1.54 6.74
CA LEU A 113 10.42 2.38 5.80
C LEU A 113 11.84 2.59 6.32
N ILE A 114 12.81 2.04 5.59
CA ILE A 114 14.23 1.96 5.96
C ILE A 114 15.10 2.57 4.86
N ASP A 115 16.30 3.02 5.23
CA ASP A 115 17.31 3.47 4.28
C ASP A 115 18.12 2.29 3.71
N GLU A 116 19.02 2.58 2.78
CA GLU A 116 19.83 1.57 2.10
C GLU A 116 20.79 0.85 3.07
N GLU A 117 21.32 1.56 4.06
CA GLU A 117 22.23 0.99 5.07
C GLU A 117 21.50 -0.04 5.93
N GLU A 118 20.32 0.31 6.46
CA GLU A 118 19.50 -0.61 7.25
C GLU A 118 18.96 -1.78 6.42
N CYS A 119 18.62 -1.55 5.15
CA CYS A 119 18.24 -2.61 4.22
C CYS A 119 19.36 -3.63 4.04
N LYS A 120 20.59 -3.16 3.76
CA LYS A 120 21.77 -4.00 3.61
C LYS A 120 22.06 -4.79 4.89
N ARG A 121 22.05 -4.12 6.05
CA ARG A 121 22.25 -4.75 7.35
C ARG A 121 21.24 -5.88 7.63
N ARG A 122 19.95 -5.65 7.33
CA ARG A 122 18.89 -6.67 7.50
C ARG A 122 19.07 -7.85 6.55
N ILE A 123 19.51 -7.62 5.31
CA ILE A 123 19.77 -8.70 4.33
C ILE A 123 20.98 -9.53 4.74
N GLU A 124 22.08 -8.89 5.15
CA GLU A 124 23.29 -9.59 5.63
C GLU A 124 22.97 -10.47 6.84
N GLN A 125 22.26 -9.93 7.84
CA GLN A 125 21.81 -10.71 8.99
C GLN A 125 20.90 -11.87 8.58
N ALA A 126 19.97 -11.65 7.65
CA ALA A 126 19.09 -12.71 7.15
C ALA A 126 19.87 -13.83 6.44
N HIS A 127 20.96 -13.50 5.74
CA HIS A 127 21.85 -14.48 5.13
C HIS A 127 22.57 -15.33 6.18
N ASP A 128 23.13 -14.69 7.21
CA ASP A 128 23.80 -15.36 8.33
C ASP A 128 22.83 -16.31 9.08
N ASP A 129 21.57 -15.90 9.20
CA ASP A 129 20.49 -16.67 9.83
C ASP A 129 19.83 -17.71 8.89
N ASN A 130 20.32 -17.86 7.66
CA ASN A 130 19.77 -18.75 6.63
C ASN A 130 18.27 -18.52 6.33
N ILE A 131 17.81 -17.26 6.42
CA ILE A 131 16.46 -16.85 6.10
C ILE A 131 16.32 -16.68 4.58
N THR A 132 15.31 -17.33 3.99
CA THR A 132 15.10 -17.35 2.54
C THR A 132 13.91 -16.49 2.06
N ASN A 133 13.16 -15.88 2.98
CA ASN A 133 11.99 -15.07 2.66
C ASN A 133 12.31 -13.58 2.83
N PHE A 134 12.18 -12.81 1.75
CA PHE A 134 12.48 -11.37 1.72
C PHE A 134 11.25 -10.57 1.32
N TYR A 135 11.07 -9.43 1.99
CA TYR A 135 9.94 -8.52 1.79
C TYR A 135 10.44 -7.08 1.68
N MET A 136 11.51 -6.87 0.91
CA MET A 136 12.09 -5.56 0.64
C MET A 136 11.61 -5.06 -0.73
N LEU A 137 11.06 -3.85 -0.78
CA LEU A 137 10.63 -3.20 -2.01
C LEU A 137 11.14 -1.75 -2.02
N THR A 138 11.92 -1.39 -3.03
CA THR A 138 12.43 -0.03 -3.19
C THR A 138 11.31 0.89 -3.69
N MET A 139 11.02 1.98 -2.96
CA MET A 139 10.02 2.97 -3.38
C MET A 139 10.62 4.10 -4.22
N ASP A 140 11.70 4.71 -3.74
CA ASP A 140 12.44 5.76 -4.43
C ASP A 140 13.93 5.62 -4.07
N LYS A 141 14.82 5.97 -5.00
CA LYS A 141 16.28 6.04 -4.78
C LYS A 141 16.80 7.47 -4.67
N ASN A 142 15.94 8.46 -4.96
CA ASN A 142 16.33 9.85 -5.15
C ASN A 142 15.82 10.77 -4.02
N ARG A 143 15.42 10.21 -2.87
CA ARG A 143 14.98 10.95 -1.69
C ARG A 143 15.77 10.54 -0.47
#